data_AF-A0A7K1T1V2-F1
#
_entry.id   AF-A0A7K1T1V2-F1
#
_cell.length_a   1.000
_cell.length_b   1.000
_cell.length_c   1.000
_cell.angle_alpha   90.00
_cell.angle_beta   90.00
_cell.angle_gamma   90.00
#
_symmetry.space_group_name_H-M   'P 1'
#
loop_
_entity.id
_entity.type
_entity.pdbx_description
1 polymer ?
#
loop_
_entity_poly.entity_id
_entity_poly.type
_entity_poly.pdbx_seq_one_letter_code
_entity_poly.pdbx_strand_id
1 'polypeptide(L)'
;MTFIEIYDRIIPLWGDLIDFSDGSTIDIPETTPTNNDHFRSNTFSRLWDNVEETVGHEDTFDDLMVWTMYQVFHTYAKRLFRQGVFVLNPKAVNKKEMEEQYFTNLNEESWKAELSVYERTVE
;
A
#
# COMPACT_ATOMS: atom_id res chain seq x y z
N MET A 1 5.80 12.27 15.39
CA MET A 1 6.12 10.93 14.84
C MET A 1 6.41 11.12 13.36
N THR A 2 7.48 10.51 12.86
CA THR A 2 7.99 10.73 11.50
C THR A 2 7.60 9.57 10.57
N PHE A 3 7.57 9.83 9.26
CA PHE A 3 7.35 8.80 8.24
C PHE A 3 8.28 7.59 8.42
N ILE A 4 9.57 7.84 8.67
CA ILE A 4 10.59 6.80 8.77
C ILE A 4 10.32 5.89 9.97
N GLU A 5 9.98 6.46 11.13
CA GLU A 5 9.64 5.68 12.33
C GLU A 5 8.46 4.74 12.07
N ILE A 6 7.40 5.25 11.45
CA ILE A 6 6.19 4.48 11.13
C ILE A 6 6.52 3.42 10.07
N TYR A 7 7.19 3.81 8.99
CA TYR A 7 7.59 2.93 7.90
C TYR A 7 8.44 1.76 8.40
N ASP A 8 9.46 2.01 9.23
CA ASP A 8 10.37 0.97 9.72
C ASP A 8 9.68 0.00 10.69
N ARG A 9 8.59 0.42 11.37
CA ARG A 9 7.73 -0.49 12.15
C ARG A 9 6.90 -1.40 11.25
N ILE A 10 6.34 -0.88 10.16
CA ILE A 10 5.33 -1.60 9.36
C ILE A 10 5.93 -2.42 8.22
N ILE A 11 6.98 -1.93 7.55
CA ILE A 11 7.56 -2.62 6.38
C ILE A 11 7.98 -4.08 6.66
N PRO A 12 8.49 -4.47 7.84
CA PRO A 12 8.87 -5.86 8.08
C PRO A 12 7.68 -6.82 8.07
N LEU A 13 6.47 -6.34 8.37
CA LEU A 13 5.25 -7.16 8.42
C LEU A 13 4.82 -7.63 7.03
N TRP A 14 5.20 -6.91 5.98
CA TRP A 14 4.95 -7.27 4.59
C TRP A 14 5.91 -8.34 4.03
N GLY A 15 6.90 -8.76 4.81
CA GLY A 15 7.88 -9.77 4.42
C GLY A 15 8.90 -9.29 3.39
N ASP A 16 9.70 -10.24 2.88
CA ASP A 16 10.75 -9.94 1.89
C ASP A 16 10.24 -10.02 0.44
N LEU A 17 9.22 -10.84 0.20
CA LEU A 17 8.58 -11.03 -1.09
C LEU A 17 7.07 -11.18 -0.92
N ILE A 18 6.32 -10.44 -1.72
CA ILE A 18 4.88 -10.59 -1.86
C ILE A 18 4.63 -11.36 -3.16
N ASP A 19 4.06 -12.55 -3.04
CA ASP A 19 3.61 -13.35 -4.17
C ASP A 19 2.19 -12.95 -4.58
N PHE A 20 2.00 -12.76 -5.88
CA PHE A 20 0.70 -12.51 -6.51
C PHE A 20 0.57 -13.32 -7.80
N SER A 21 1.16 -14.51 -7.83
CA SER A 21 1.03 -15.49 -8.92
C SER A 21 -0.41 -15.94 -9.19
N ASP A 22 -1.29 -15.83 -8.19
CA ASP A 22 -2.74 -16.03 -8.32
C ASP A 22 -3.46 -14.79 -8.89
N GLY A 23 -2.70 -13.78 -9.31
CA GLY A 23 -3.19 -12.54 -9.90
C GLY A 23 -4.09 -12.77 -11.10
N SER A 24 -5.18 -12.02 -11.17
CA SER A 24 -6.10 -12.02 -12.32
C SER A 24 -6.60 -10.62 -12.62
N THR A 25 -6.85 -10.34 -13.90
CA THR A 25 -7.58 -9.15 -14.34
C THR A 25 -9.05 -9.52 -14.52
N ILE A 26 -9.93 -8.79 -13.85
CA ILE A 26 -11.37 -8.90 -14.11
C ILE A 26 -11.70 -7.89 -15.20
N ASP A 27 -12.16 -8.39 -16.34
CA ASP A 27 -12.83 -7.57 -17.33
C ASP A 27 -14.21 -7.22 -16.77
N ILE A 28 -14.35 -6.01 -16.25
CA ILE A 28 -15.66 -5.46 -15.93
C ILE A 28 -16.20 -4.89 -17.25
N PRO A 29 -17.36 -5.37 -17.74
CA PRO A 29 -17.97 -4.82 -18.93
C PRO A 29 -18.48 -3.41 -18.59
N GLU A 30 -17.63 -2.40 -18.69
CA GLU A 30 -18.02 -1.01 -18.52
C GLU A 30 -18.61 -0.47 -19.83
N THR A 31 -19.74 0.22 -19.70
CA THR A 31 -20.36 1.06 -20.74
C THR A 31 -19.52 2.31 -21.07
N THR A 32 -18.36 2.47 -20.43
CA THR A 32 -17.43 3.60 -20.58
C THR A 32 -16.02 3.03 -20.71
N PRO A 33 -15.19 3.47 -21.66
CA PRO A 33 -13.83 2.95 -21.81
C PRO A 33 -12.95 3.54 -20.70
N THR A 34 -12.92 2.90 -19.53
CA THR A 34 -11.83 3.10 -18.59
C THR A 34 -10.78 2.03 -18.85
N ASN A 35 -9.51 2.42 -18.96
CA ASN A 35 -8.37 1.49 -19.05
C ASN A 35 -8.08 0.81 -17.69
N ASN A 36 -9.11 0.56 -16.90
CA ASN A 36 -9.01 0.06 -15.54
C ASN A 36 -9.22 -1.45 -15.51
N ASP A 37 -8.20 -2.20 -15.94
CA ASP A 37 -8.16 -3.62 -15.58
C ASP A 37 -8.20 -3.72 -14.06
N HIS A 38 -9.22 -4.40 -13.53
CA HIS A 38 -9.33 -4.66 -12.10
C HIS A 38 -8.43 -5.85 -11.76
N PHE A 39 -7.17 -5.54 -11.46
CA PHE A 39 -6.21 -6.51 -10.94
C PHE A 39 -6.62 -6.92 -9.52
N ARG A 40 -6.61 -8.23 -9.25
CA ARG A 40 -6.79 -8.80 -7.93
C ARG A 40 -5.86 -9.99 -7.72
N SER A 41 -5.42 -10.21 -6.48
CA SER A 41 -4.73 -11.42 -6.03
C SER A 41 -5.24 -11.73 -4.62
N ASN A 42 -5.73 -12.94 -4.40
CA ASN A 42 -6.23 -13.35 -3.08
C ASN A 42 -5.06 -13.50 -2.10
N THR A 43 -3.90 -13.97 -2.57
CA THR A 43 -2.68 -14.04 -1.76
C THR A 43 -2.27 -12.66 -1.27
N PHE A 44 -2.27 -11.67 -2.17
CA PHE A 44 -1.97 -10.28 -1.84
C PHE A 44 -2.97 -9.67 -0.85
N SER A 45 -4.27 -9.83 -1.10
CA SER A 45 -5.32 -9.33 -0.21
C SER A 45 -5.24 -9.94 1.19
N ARG A 46 -5.05 -11.26 1.30
CA ARG A 46 -4.90 -11.91 2.62
C ARG A 46 -3.66 -11.44 3.37
N LEU A 47 -2.58 -11.12 2.67
CA LEU A 47 -1.39 -10.55 3.31
C LEU A 47 -1.72 -9.18 3.92
N TRP A 48 -2.45 -8.33 3.18
CA TRP A 48 -2.93 -7.06 3.73
C TRP A 48 -3.81 -7.28 4.96
N ASP A 49 -4.82 -8.14 4.89
CA ASP A 49 -5.70 -8.45 6.04
C ASP A 49 -4.89 -8.86 7.28
N ASN A 50 -3.87 -9.72 7.10
CA ASN A 50 -3.00 -10.16 8.20
C ASN A 50 -2.14 -9.02 8.78
N VAL A 51 -1.60 -8.15 7.92
CA VAL A 51 -0.78 -7.00 8.37
C VAL A 51 -1.65 -6.01 9.13
N GLU A 52 -2.84 -5.72 8.61
CA GLU A 52 -3.83 -4.84 9.26
C GLU A 52 -4.24 -5.39 10.63
N GLU A 53 -4.56 -6.69 10.73
CA GLU A 53 -4.87 -7.34 12.00
C GLU A 53 -3.69 -7.31 12.99
N THR A 54 -2.45 -7.48 12.49
CA THR A 54 -1.24 -7.48 13.33
C THR A 54 -0.96 -6.12 13.95
N VAL A 55 -1.18 -5.05 13.19
CA VAL A 55 -1.00 -3.67 13.63
C VAL A 55 -2.14 -3.25 14.56
N GLY A 56 -3.36 -3.72 14.29
CA GLY A 56 -4.56 -3.27 14.96
C GLY A 56 -4.93 -1.82 14.61
N HIS A 57 -6.00 -1.31 15.21
CA HIS A 57 -6.54 0.02 14.88
C HIS A 57 -6.39 1.05 16.02
N GLU A 58 -5.52 0.76 17.00
CA GLU A 58 -5.27 1.67 18.13
C GLU A 58 -4.28 2.79 17.78
N ASP A 59 -3.29 2.51 16.91
CA ASP A 59 -2.35 3.51 16.37
C ASP A 59 -2.79 3.91 14.96
N THR A 60 -3.44 5.08 14.86
CA THR A 60 -3.97 5.61 13.60
C THR A 60 -2.88 5.89 12.56
N PHE A 61 -1.64 6.13 12.98
CA PHE A 61 -0.52 6.33 12.05
C PHE A 61 -0.09 5.04 11.38
N ASP A 62 -0.10 3.95 12.13
CA ASP A 62 0.25 2.63 11.63
C ASP A 62 -0.85 2.11 10.69
N ASP A 63 -2.13 2.30 11.04
CA ASP A 63 -3.29 1.97 10.19
C ASP A 63 -3.21 2.70 8.83
N LEU A 64 -2.93 4.01 8.86
CA LEU A 64 -2.70 4.81 7.66
C LEU A 64 -1.50 4.31 6.84
N MET A 65 -0.45 3.81 7.49
CA MET A 65 0.73 3.28 6.80
C MET A 65 0.44 1.96 6.12
N VAL A 66 -0.29 1.06 6.79
CA VAL A 66 -0.75 -0.20 6.20
C VAL A 66 -1.57 0.08 4.94
N TRP A 67 -2.53 1.00 5.02
CA TRP A 67 -3.33 1.41 3.87
C TRP A 67 -2.49 1.99 2.73
N THR A 68 -1.55 2.88 3.07
CA THR A 68 -0.64 3.49 2.09
C THR A 68 0.22 2.43 1.39
N MET A 69 0.83 1.53 2.16
CA MET A 69 1.63 0.43 1.63
C MET A 69 0.79 -0.47 0.72
N TYR A 70 -0.44 -0.81 1.12
CA TYR A 70 -1.36 -1.57 0.29
C TYR A 70 -1.60 -0.91 -1.08
N GLN A 71 -1.95 0.38 -1.12
CA GLN A 71 -2.19 1.10 -2.37
C GLN A 71 -0.96 1.11 -3.30
N VAL A 72 0.21 1.41 -2.74
CA VAL A 72 1.46 1.48 -3.51
C VAL A 72 1.85 0.09 -4.01
N PHE A 73 1.86 -0.92 -3.13
CA PHE A 73 2.23 -2.28 -3.49
C PHE A 73 1.25 -2.89 -4.50
N HIS A 74 -0.04 -2.61 -4.38
CA HIS A 74 -1.03 -3.07 -5.35
C HIS A 74 -0.79 -2.47 -6.75
N THR A 75 -0.44 -1.18 -6.81
CA THR A 75 -0.05 -0.51 -8.06
C THR A 75 1.19 -1.15 -8.68
N TYR A 76 2.21 -1.44 -7.86
CA TYR A 76 3.43 -2.14 -8.32
C TYR A 76 3.14 -3.57 -8.77
N ALA A 77 2.35 -4.33 -8.01
CA ALA A 77 1.96 -5.69 -8.32
C ALA A 77 1.21 -5.76 -9.66
N LYS A 78 0.23 -4.86 -9.88
CA LYS A 78 -0.46 -4.73 -11.17
C LYS A 78 0.50 -4.46 -12.34
N ARG A 79 1.48 -3.57 -12.15
CA ARG A 79 2.49 -3.26 -13.19
C ARG A 79 3.37 -4.47 -13.49
N LEU A 80 3.87 -5.14 -12.46
CA LEU A 80 4.72 -6.34 -12.59
C LEU A 80 3.96 -7.50 -13.23
N PHE A 81 2.71 -7.71 -12.83
CA PHE A 81 1.82 -8.73 -13.39
C PHE A 81 1.67 -8.56 -14.91
N ARG A 82 1.46 -7.32 -15.38
CA ARG A 82 1.40 -6.99 -16.83
C ARG A 82 2.72 -7.25 -17.56
N GLN A 83 3.84 -7.30 -16.84
CA GLN A 83 5.17 -7.63 -17.37
C GLN A 83 5.51 -9.12 -17.26
N GLY A 84 4.59 -9.95 -16.75
CA GLY A 84 4.83 -11.39 -16.50
C GLY A 84 5.70 -11.66 -15.27
N VAL A 85 5.83 -10.70 -14.36
CA VAL A 85 6.53 -10.85 -13.08
C VAL A 85 5.49 -10.94 -11.97
N PHE A 86 5.55 -12.00 -11.16
CA PHE A 86 4.51 -12.35 -10.19
C PHE A 86 4.91 -12.16 -8.73
N VAL A 87 6.04 -11.53 -8.49
CA VAL A 87 6.59 -11.28 -7.15
C VAL A 87 7.05 -9.83 -7.02
N LEU A 88 6.84 -9.25 -5.84
CA LEU A 88 7.24 -7.90 -5.48
C LEU A 88 8.12 -7.96 -4.23
N ASN A 89 9.25 -7.26 -4.23
CA ASN A 89 10.02 -7.01 -3.01
C ASN A 89 9.57 -5.66 -2.40
N PRO A 90 8.89 -5.64 -1.24
CA PRO A 90 8.39 -4.42 -0.62
C PRO A 90 9.48 -3.39 -0.34
N LYS A 91 10.67 -3.85 0.07
CA LYS A 91 11.82 -3.01 0.43
C LYS A 91 12.50 -2.38 -0.79
N ALA A 92 12.21 -2.88 -2.00
CA ALA A 92 12.71 -2.32 -3.25
C ALA A 92 11.82 -1.21 -3.80
N VAL A 93 10.63 -0.98 -3.21
CA VAL A 93 9.73 0.12 -3.58
C VAL A 93 10.34 1.45 -3.11
N ASN A 94 10.21 2.48 -3.94
CA ASN A 94 10.78 3.78 -3.66
C ASN A 94 10.12 4.40 -2.40
N LYS A 95 10.91 4.59 -1.33
CA LYS A 95 10.43 5.19 -0.07
C LYS A 95 9.84 6.58 -0.27
N LYS A 96 10.38 7.38 -1.20
CA LYS A 96 9.87 8.73 -1.49
C LYS A 96 8.45 8.70 -2.09
N GLU A 97 8.20 7.78 -3.01
CA GLU A 97 6.86 7.57 -3.58
C GLU A 97 5.87 7.16 -2.48
N MET A 98 6.31 6.33 -1.55
CA MET A 98 5.50 5.91 -0.43
C MET A 98 5.22 7.04 0.56
N GLU A 99 6.19 7.90 0.86
CA GLU A 99 5.99 9.09 1.70
C GLU A 99 5.05 10.09 1.04
N GLU A 100 5.17 10.31 -0.27
CA GLU A 100 4.27 11.18 -1.03
C GLU A 100 2.82 10.65 -0.99
N GLN A 101 2.63 9.34 -1.14
CA GLN A 101 1.31 8.73 -1.00
C GLN A 101 0.79 8.79 0.43
N TYR A 102 1.66 8.56 1.43
CA TYR A 102 1.32 8.66 2.85
C TYR A 102 0.82 10.06 3.19
N PHE A 103 1.55 11.08 2.76
CA PHE A 103 1.17 12.47 2.95
C PHE A 103 -0.13 12.81 2.21
N THR A 104 -0.36 12.27 1.02
CA THR A 104 -1.62 12.44 0.29
C THR A 104 -2.80 11.87 1.09
N ASN A 105 -2.66 10.64 1.60
CA ASN A 105 -3.70 10.01 2.41
C ASN A 105 -3.93 10.75 3.74
N LEU A 106 -2.87 11.24 4.39
CA LEU A 106 -2.96 12.04 5.62
C LEU A 106 -3.71 13.37 5.43
N ASN A 107 -3.73 13.92 4.20
CA ASN A 107 -4.50 15.13 3.89
C ASN A 107 -5.98 14.86 3.57
N GLU A 108 -6.40 13.59 3.54
CA GLU A 108 -7.82 13.26 3.41
C GLU A 108 -8.59 13.65 4.68
N GLU A 109 -9.88 13.98 4.53
CA GLU A 109 -10.69 14.55 5.62
C GLU A 109 -10.74 13.66 6.86
N SER A 110 -10.66 12.34 6.67
CA SER A 110 -10.67 11.32 7.72
C SER A 110 -9.47 11.39 8.67
N TRP A 111 -8.37 12.06 8.30
CA TRP A 111 -7.09 12.06 9.04
C TRP A 111 -6.62 13.46 9.49
N LYS A 112 -7.54 14.45 9.50
CA LYS A 112 -7.22 15.84 9.87
C LYS A 112 -6.66 16.00 11.29
N ALA A 113 -7.00 15.11 12.23
CA ALA A 113 -6.49 15.16 13.60
C ALA A 113 -5.01 14.76 13.65
N GLU A 114 -4.64 13.71 12.94
CA GLU A 114 -3.31 13.13 12.81
C GLU A 114 -2.34 14.07 12.09
N LEU A 115 -2.84 14.80 11.08
CA LEU A 115 -2.06 15.81 10.36
C LEU A 115 -1.47 16.88 11.29
N SER A 116 -2.14 17.21 12.40
CA SER A 116 -1.70 18.27 13.32
C SER A 116 -0.44 17.92 14.13
N VAL A 117 -0.07 16.64 14.22
CA VAL A 117 1.06 16.13 15.00
C VAL A 117 2.11 15.41 14.13
N TYR A 118 1.90 15.38 12.81
CA TYR A 118 2.82 14.78 11.86
C TYR A 118 3.99 15.72 11.53
N GLU A 119 5.22 15.23 11.69
CA GLU A 119 6.43 15.98 11.37
C GLU A 119 7.02 15.49 10.04
N ARG A 120 6.94 16.34 9.02
CA ARG A 120 7.51 16.03 7.70
C ARG A 120 9.00 16.36 7.68
N THR A 121 9.85 15.34 7.62
CA THR A 121 11.27 15.51 7.28
C THR A 121 11.39 15.61 5.76
N VAL A 122 11.57 16.83 5.26
CA VAL A 122 11.90 17.04 3.85
C VAL A 122 13.40 16.75 3.69
N GLU A 123 13.75 15.58 3.13
CA GLU A 123 15.09 15.33 2.58
C GLU A 123 15.16 15.70 1.09
#